data_AF-A0A2D7QK89-F1
#
_entry.id   AF-A0A2D7QK89-F1
#
_cell.length_a   1.000
_cell.length_b   1.000
_cell.length_c   1.000
_cell.angle_alpha   90.00
_cell.angle_beta   90.00
_cell.angle_gamma   90.00
#
_symmetry.space_group_name_H-M   'P 1'
#
loop_
_entity.id
_entity.type
_entity.pdbx_description
1 polymer ?
#
loop_
_entity_poly.entity_id
_entity_poly.type
_entity_poly.pdbx_seq_one_letter_code
_entity_poly.pdbx_strand_id
1 'polypeptide(L)'
;MFGAWCQYVEVQARSTYQLEVRFQYQNIPDLSLHITPHIVWRQEEAIEDNCSEDTIYDFRSVEKGTRQVVAKNTFTAPNDCEGAEIRLLMWYAKQGQIWFDNVSLMVSDPLPSRMVTVGAMRYRPYHLASQSDHIRLYAEKIDQLAHCDIILLPEFANIASAPQKRGQSLWELAEKIPGPFCKMLSHKASTHNSYICSGLLEQDGNYIFNSAILYNRQGELIGKQRKVHPYWPEEPQGIITRRPIRRFYYRFWCSRYHDLLR
;
A
#
# COMPACT_ATOMS: atom_id res chain seq x y z
N MET A 1 -18.34 11.53 5.40
CA MET A 1 -17.63 11.91 6.62
C MET A 1 -18.63 11.92 7.78
N PHE A 2 -18.30 11.31 8.92
CA PHE A 2 -19.17 11.26 10.11
C PHE A 2 -18.74 12.25 11.21
N GLY A 3 -17.53 12.80 11.12
CA GLY A 3 -17.03 13.85 11.98
C GLY A 3 -15.71 14.40 11.46
N ALA A 4 -15.43 15.66 11.79
CA ALA A 4 -14.19 16.36 11.48
C ALA A 4 -13.81 17.25 12.65
N TRP A 5 -12.51 17.32 12.92
CA TRP A 5 -11.90 18.37 13.73
C TRP A 5 -10.74 18.95 12.94
N CYS A 6 -10.60 20.27 12.95
CA CYS A 6 -9.55 20.97 12.23
C CYS A 6 -8.87 22.00 13.13
N GLN A 7 -7.56 22.16 12.98
CA GLN A 7 -6.79 23.23 13.61
C GLN A 7 -5.72 23.73 12.66
N TYR A 8 -5.63 25.05 12.51
CA TYR A 8 -4.54 25.70 11.78
C TYR A 8 -3.35 25.96 12.70
N VAL A 9 -2.15 25.75 12.17
CA VAL A 9 -0.88 26.01 12.84
C VAL A 9 0.07 26.68 11.84
N GLU A 10 0.76 27.74 12.26
CA GLU A 10 1.82 28.35 11.46
C GLU A 10 3.02 27.41 11.35
N VAL A 11 3.59 27.28 10.16
CA VAL A 11 4.76 26.43 9.91
C VAL A 11 5.74 27.14 8.98
N GLN A 12 7.01 26.87 9.18
CA GLN A 12 8.05 27.16 8.20
C GLN A 12 8.16 26.08 7.13
N ALA A 13 8.15 26.50 5.87
CA ALA A 13 8.53 25.69 4.72
C ALA A 13 9.85 24.94 4.93
N ARG A 14 9.96 23.74 4.32
CA ARG A 14 11.13 22.84 4.37
C ARG A 14 11.53 22.32 5.75
N SER A 15 10.93 22.83 6.83
CA SER A 15 11.16 22.31 8.17
C SER A 15 10.50 20.95 8.33
N THR A 16 11.07 20.13 9.21
CA THR A 16 10.49 18.83 9.53
C THR A 16 9.61 18.95 10.75
N TYR A 17 8.40 18.38 10.65
CA TYR A 17 7.42 18.37 11.71
C TYR A 17 7.02 16.94 12.04
N GLN A 18 6.70 16.72 13.31
CA GLN A 18 6.12 15.49 13.80
C GLN A 18 4.69 15.78 14.23
N LEU A 19 3.75 15.13 13.55
CA LEU A 19 2.36 15.10 13.98
C LEU A 19 2.18 13.90 14.91
N GLU A 20 1.74 14.18 16.12
CA GLU A 20 1.33 13.18 17.10
C GLU A 20 -0.13 13.44 17.49
N VAL A 21 -0.94 12.39 17.40
CA VAL A 21 -2.35 12.40 17.76
C VAL A 21 -2.60 11.29 18.76
N ARG A 22 -3.03 11.65 19.96
CA ARG A 22 -3.45 10.72 21.01
C ARG A 22 -4.96 10.68 21.07
N PHE A 23 -5.53 9.49 21.01
CA PHE A 23 -6.97 9.34 21.03
C PHE A 23 -7.43 8.02 21.62
N GLN A 24 -8.69 8.01 22.03
CA GLN A 24 -9.45 6.84 22.41
C GLN A 24 -10.56 6.59 21.42
N TYR A 25 -10.95 5.32 21.23
CA TYR A 25 -12.00 4.98 20.28
C TYR A 25 -12.91 3.85 20.76
N GLN A 26 -14.12 3.80 20.21
CA GLN A 26 -15.09 2.73 20.44
C GLN A 26 -15.79 2.35 19.13
N ASN A 27 -16.07 1.05 18.94
CA ASN A 27 -16.79 0.51 17.79
C ASN A 27 -16.19 0.89 16.41
N ILE A 28 -14.87 1.04 16.34
CA ILE A 28 -14.13 1.25 15.10
C ILE A 28 -13.33 -0.02 14.80
N PRO A 29 -13.73 -0.83 13.80
CA PRO A 29 -13.13 -2.14 13.56
C PRO A 29 -11.74 -2.08 12.92
N ASP A 30 -11.47 -1.03 12.13
CA ASP A 30 -10.18 -0.80 11.46
C ASP A 30 -9.85 0.71 11.53
N LEU A 31 -8.88 1.06 12.38
CA LEU A 31 -8.50 2.47 12.58
C LEU A 31 -7.99 3.11 11.29
N SER A 32 -7.20 2.38 10.51
CA SER A 32 -6.54 2.94 9.33
C SER A 32 -7.45 3.05 8.11
N LEU A 33 -8.67 2.48 8.18
CA LEU A 33 -9.73 2.68 7.21
C LEU A 33 -10.68 3.81 7.63
N HIS A 34 -10.93 3.95 8.93
CA HIS A 34 -12.01 4.78 9.46
C HIS A 34 -11.55 6.10 10.04
N ILE A 35 -10.26 6.26 10.35
CA ILE A 35 -9.70 7.48 10.92
C ILE A 35 -8.56 7.97 10.03
N THR A 36 -8.62 9.24 9.66
CA THR A 36 -7.62 9.88 8.79
C THR A 36 -7.10 11.16 9.46
N PRO A 37 -6.05 11.05 10.29
CA PRO A 37 -5.29 12.21 10.75
C PRO A 37 -4.36 12.65 9.61
N HIS A 38 -4.58 13.83 9.06
CA HIS A 38 -3.74 14.35 7.99
C HIS A 38 -3.46 15.84 8.15
N ILE A 39 -2.46 16.31 7.42
CA ILE A 39 -2.03 17.69 7.32
C ILE A 39 -2.32 18.14 5.90
N VAL A 40 -2.94 19.30 5.76
CA VAL A 40 -2.97 20.06 4.51
C VAL A 40 -1.99 21.21 4.65
N TRP A 41 -0.93 21.20 3.85
CA TRP A 41 0.08 22.25 3.86
C TRP A 41 -0.43 23.48 3.09
N ARG A 42 -0.88 24.49 3.83
CA ARG A 42 -1.55 25.68 3.30
C ARG A 42 -0.56 26.69 2.76
N GLN A 43 -0.99 27.34 1.68
CA GLN A 43 -0.37 28.53 1.09
C GLN A 43 -1.47 29.60 1.04
N GLU A 44 -1.15 30.85 1.34
CA GLU A 44 -2.14 31.92 1.59
C GLU A 44 -3.09 32.13 0.40
N GLU A 45 -2.57 32.05 -0.83
CA GLU A 45 -3.32 32.28 -2.07
C GLU A 45 -3.77 31.00 -2.80
N ALA A 46 -3.38 29.82 -2.30
CA ALA A 46 -3.70 28.56 -2.97
C ALA A 46 -5.11 28.06 -2.63
N ILE A 47 -5.85 27.71 -3.68
CA ILE A 47 -6.98 26.79 -3.54
C ILE A 47 -6.48 25.44 -3.01
N GLU A 48 -7.29 24.83 -2.15
CA GLU A 48 -6.92 23.63 -1.39
C GLU A 48 -6.44 22.47 -2.27
N ASP A 49 -7.06 22.26 -3.43
CA ASP A 49 -6.72 21.18 -4.37
C ASP A 49 -5.26 21.23 -4.87
N ASN A 50 -4.59 22.37 -4.71
CA ASN A 50 -3.17 22.56 -5.05
C ASN A 50 -2.23 22.41 -3.84
N CYS A 51 -2.77 22.27 -2.63
CA CYS A 51 -1.99 22.08 -1.42
C CYS A 51 -1.48 20.63 -1.35
N SER A 52 -0.25 20.45 -0.87
CA SER A 52 0.25 19.12 -0.57
C SER A 52 -0.40 18.57 0.70
N GLU A 53 -0.59 17.25 0.76
CA GLU A 53 -1.21 16.57 1.90
C GLU A 53 -0.34 15.42 2.42
N ASP A 54 -0.34 15.24 3.74
CA ASP A 54 0.37 14.16 4.42
C ASP A 54 -0.54 13.49 5.45
N THR A 55 -0.54 12.16 5.53
CA THR A 55 -1.43 11.40 6.43
C THR A 55 -0.64 10.51 7.39
N ILE A 56 -1.08 10.44 8.64
CA ILE A 56 -0.55 9.47 9.61
C ILE A 56 -0.97 8.05 9.23
N TYR A 57 0.01 7.15 9.22
CA TYR A 57 -0.17 5.72 8.95
C TYR A 57 0.36 4.80 10.07
N ASP A 58 1.12 5.32 11.04
CA ASP A 58 1.64 4.55 12.17
C ASP A 58 0.74 4.76 13.40
N PHE A 59 -0.12 3.78 13.67
CA PHE A 59 -1.03 3.74 14.82
C PHE A 59 -0.55 2.67 15.80
N ARG A 60 -0.32 3.06 17.06
CA ARG A 60 0.15 2.14 18.11
C ARG A 60 -0.72 2.23 19.34
N SER A 61 -1.17 1.07 19.84
CA SER A 61 -1.81 1.01 21.16
C SER A 61 -0.79 1.37 22.25
N VAL A 62 -1.19 2.21 23.20
CA VAL A 62 -0.35 2.61 24.35
C VAL A 62 -0.03 1.39 25.22
N GLU A 63 -1.06 0.58 25.49
CA GLU A 63 -0.96 -0.69 26.20
C GLU A 63 -1.80 -1.75 25.50
N LYS A 64 -1.34 -3.01 25.52
CA LYS A 64 -2.09 -4.13 24.92
C LYS A 64 -3.45 -4.27 25.60
N GLY A 65 -4.52 -4.26 24.81
CA GLY A 65 -5.90 -4.37 25.29
C GLY A 65 -6.56 -3.05 25.66
N THR A 66 -5.82 -1.93 25.63
CA THR A 66 -6.40 -0.60 25.81
C THR A 66 -6.92 -0.03 24.49
N ARG A 67 -7.90 0.86 24.60
CA ARG A 67 -8.45 1.65 23.49
C ARG A 67 -7.68 2.95 23.26
N GLN A 68 -6.57 3.17 23.98
CA GLN A 68 -5.71 4.33 23.83
C GLN A 68 -4.69 4.10 22.71
N VAL A 69 -4.64 5.03 21.77
CA VAL A 69 -3.79 4.96 20.59
C VAL A 69 -2.96 6.22 20.49
N VAL A 70 -1.69 6.04 20.15
CA VAL A 70 -0.79 7.10 19.69
C VAL A 70 -0.57 6.89 18.21
N ALA A 71 -1.01 7.85 17.41
CA ALA A 71 -0.81 7.88 15.97
C ALA A 71 0.22 8.96 15.64
N LYS A 72 1.30 8.59 14.95
CA LYS A 72 2.49 9.45 14.88
C LYS A 72 3.30 9.27 13.62
N ASN A 73 3.53 10.36 12.89
CA ASN A 73 4.45 10.39 11.76
C ASN A 73 5.22 11.70 11.69
N THR A 74 6.37 11.65 11.03
CA THR A 74 7.22 12.80 10.76
C THR A 74 7.18 13.11 9.27
N PHE A 75 7.02 14.38 8.93
CA PHE A 75 6.81 14.90 7.59
C PHE A 75 7.71 16.11 7.36
N THR A 76 8.14 16.30 6.11
CA THR A 76 8.86 17.50 5.70
C THR A 76 7.89 18.43 5.02
N ALA A 77 7.74 19.64 5.54
CA ALA A 77 6.85 20.64 4.98
C ALA A 77 7.31 21.00 3.54
N PRO A 78 6.37 21.23 2.60
CA PRO A 78 6.68 21.67 1.23
C PRO A 78 7.52 22.94 1.18
N ASN A 79 8.01 23.27 -0.02
CA ASN A 79 8.88 24.43 -0.23
C ASN A 79 8.16 25.78 -0.09
N ASP A 80 6.85 25.75 -0.19
CA ASP A 80 5.96 26.85 -0.53
C ASP A 80 4.77 26.93 0.43
N CYS A 81 4.88 26.36 1.63
CA CYS A 81 3.85 26.45 2.66
C CYS A 81 4.15 27.52 3.71
N GLU A 82 3.08 28.15 4.21
CA GLU A 82 3.10 29.17 5.27
C GLU A 82 2.28 28.72 6.49
N GLY A 83 1.46 27.69 6.32
CA GLY A 83 0.67 27.09 7.38
C GLY A 83 0.38 25.61 7.16
N ALA A 84 -0.16 25.00 8.20
CA ALA A 84 -0.58 23.61 8.19
C ALA A 84 -1.97 23.54 8.83
N GLU A 85 -2.94 23.00 8.08
CA GLU A 85 -4.24 22.65 8.64
C GLU A 85 -4.23 21.17 9.02
N ILE A 86 -4.23 20.89 10.32
CA ILE A 86 -4.34 19.54 10.86
C ILE A 86 -5.81 19.15 10.82
N ARG A 87 -6.12 18.01 10.22
CA ARG A 87 -7.47 17.48 10.05
C ARG A 87 -7.57 16.08 10.59
N LEU A 88 -8.52 15.88 11.49
CA LEU A 88 -8.83 14.59 12.09
C LEU A 88 -10.21 14.16 11.62
N LEU A 89 -10.24 13.26 10.63
CA LEU A 89 -11.48 12.85 9.99
C LEU A 89 -11.90 11.44 10.40
N MET A 90 -13.21 11.23 10.53
CA MET A 90 -13.80 9.90 10.71
C MET A 90 -14.74 9.51 9.56
N TRP A 91 -14.57 8.30 9.02
CA TRP A 91 -15.27 7.78 7.85
C TRP A 91 -15.79 6.35 8.08
N TYR A 92 -16.90 5.99 7.42
CA TYR A 92 -17.43 4.62 7.34
C TYR A 92 -17.66 3.88 8.67
N ALA A 93 -17.71 4.58 9.81
CA ALA A 93 -17.94 4.02 11.15
C ALA A 93 -19.23 4.58 11.76
N LYS A 94 -20.40 4.10 11.29
CA LYS A 94 -21.72 4.62 11.70
C LYS A 94 -21.97 4.60 13.22
N GLN A 95 -21.44 3.59 13.92
CA GLN A 95 -21.54 3.45 15.37
C GLN A 95 -20.23 3.79 16.09
N GLY A 96 -19.22 4.23 15.35
CA GLY A 96 -17.90 4.56 15.85
C GLY A 96 -17.89 5.86 16.63
N GLN A 97 -17.11 5.90 17.69
CA GLN A 97 -16.85 7.11 18.47
C GLN A 97 -15.34 7.25 18.67
N ILE A 98 -14.87 8.48 18.66
CA ILE A 98 -13.47 8.84 18.85
C ILE A 98 -13.39 10.09 19.74
N TRP A 99 -12.43 10.08 20.66
CA TRP A 99 -12.11 11.20 21.54
C TRP A 99 -10.62 11.49 21.39
N PHE A 100 -10.29 12.72 20.99
CA PHE A 100 -8.91 13.16 20.86
C PHE A 100 -8.46 13.77 22.18
N ASP A 101 -7.40 13.19 22.76
CA ASP A 101 -6.85 13.63 24.04
C ASP A 101 -5.79 14.72 23.83
N ASN A 102 -4.93 14.56 22.82
CA ASN A 102 -3.88 15.52 22.48
C ASN A 102 -3.57 15.48 20.98
N VAL A 103 -3.37 16.66 20.40
CA VAL A 103 -3.01 16.85 18.99
C VAL A 103 -1.87 17.85 18.95
N SER A 104 -0.72 17.45 18.39
CA SER A 104 0.44 18.34 18.32
C SER A 104 1.20 18.16 17.01
N LEU A 105 1.52 19.28 16.38
CA LEU A 105 2.45 19.35 15.25
C LEU A 105 3.69 20.13 15.74
N MET A 106 4.77 19.42 16.00
CA MET A 106 5.98 19.99 16.60
C MET A 106 7.16 19.89 15.65
N VAL A 107 8.04 20.89 15.63
CA VAL A 107 9.32 20.82 14.91
C VAL A 107 10.11 19.60 15.41
N SER A 108 10.73 18.88 14.49
CA SER A 108 11.47 17.65 14.77
C SER A 108 12.70 17.54 13.87
N ASP A 109 13.64 16.69 14.25
CA ASP A 109 14.77 16.35 13.39
C ASP A 109 14.27 15.68 12.10
N PRO A 110 14.94 15.94 10.95
CA PRO A 110 14.63 15.27 9.70
C PRO A 110 14.72 13.74 9.88
N LEU A 111 13.78 13.01 9.26
CA LEU A 111 13.90 11.56 9.20
C LEU A 111 15.22 11.21 8.51
N PRO A 112 15.98 10.22 9.03
CA PRO A 112 17.22 9.81 8.40
C PRO A 112 16.93 9.38 6.97
N SER A 113 17.75 9.87 6.05
CA SER A 113 17.67 9.47 4.65
C SER A 113 17.83 7.95 4.55
N ARG A 114 16.93 7.31 3.83
CA ARG A 114 16.93 5.87 3.57
C ARG A 114 16.79 5.67 2.08
N MET A 115 17.92 5.61 1.40
CA MET A 115 17.98 5.29 -0.01
C MET A 115 17.42 3.88 -0.21
N VAL A 116 16.45 3.76 -1.12
CA VAL A 116 15.87 2.47 -1.53
C VAL A 116 15.98 2.34 -3.03
N THR A 117 16.36 1.15 -3.48
CA THR A 117 16.40 0.79 -4.90
C THR A 117 15.14 0.03 -5.28
N VAL A 118 14.46 0.48 -6.33
CA VAL A 118 13.20 -0.13 -6.78
C VAL A 118 13.37 -0.65 -8.21
N GLY A 119 13.17 -1.94 -8.38
CA GLY A 119 13.11 -2.60 -9.69
C GLY A 119 11.66 -2.86 -10.07
N ALA A 120 11.22 -2.34 -11.21
CA ALA A 120 9.91 -2.66 -11.78
C ALA A 120 10.09 -3.53 -13.02
N MET A 121 9.38 -4.66 -13.05
CA MET A 121 9.45 -5.60 -14.15
C MET A 121 8.24 -5.44 -15.06
N ARG A 122 8.48 -5.18 -16.34
CA ARG A 122 7.49 -5.41 -17.41
C ARG A 122 7.93 -6.66 -18.17
N TYR A 123 7.27 -7.78 -17.94
CA TYR A 123 7.62 -9.03 -18.58
C TYR A 123 6.40 -9.87 -18.91
N ARG A 124 6.46 -10.50 -20.09
CA ARG A 124 5.50 -11.49 -20.55
C ARG A 124 6.26 -12.53 -21.37
N PRO A 125 6.28 -13.80 -20.96
CA PRO A 125 6.88 -14.86 -21.76
C PRO A 125 6.18 -15.00 -23.13
N TYR A 126 6.95 -15.13 -24.21
CA TYR A 126 6.42 -15.28 -25.57
C TYR A 126 5.85 -16.68 -25.83
N HIS A 127 6.55 -17.72 -25.36
CA HIS A 127 6.14 -19.12 -25.50
C HIS A 127 6.46 -19.88 -24.21
N LEU A 128 5.50 -20.69 -23.76
CA LEU A 128 5.64 -21.54 -22.59
C LEU A 128 5.22 -22.96 -22.95
N ALA A 129 6.01 -23.93 -22.53
CA ALA A 129 5.65 -25.34 -22.66
C ALA A 129 4.87 -25.84 -21.42
N SER A 130 5.12 -25.28 -20.24
CA SER A 130 4.45 -25.68 -18.98
C SER A 130 4.36 -24.54 -17.94
N GLN A 131 3.60 -24.74 -16.86
CA GLN A 131 3.59 -23.84 -15.70
C GLN A 131 4.98 -23.76 -15.04
N SER A 132 5.74 -24.86 -15.06
CA SER A 132 7.10 -24.88 -14.53
C SER A 132 8.05 -24.00 -15.33
N ASP A 133 7.89 -23.95 -16.67
CA ASP A 133 8.64 -23.02 -17.52
C ASP A 133 8.29 -21.56 -17.22
N HIS A 134 7.01 -21.27 -16.96
CA HIS A 134 6.58 -19.92 -16.58
C HIS A 134 7.27 -19.46 -15.30
N ILE A 135 7.23 -20.29 -14.25
CA ILE A 135 7.87 -20.02 -12.96
C ILE A 135 9.38 -19.84 -13.13
N ARG A 136 10.05 -20.70 -13.91
CA ARG A 136 11.48 -20.60 -14.18
C ARG A 136 11.84 -19.29 -14.88
N LEU A 137 11.12 -18.91 -15.94
CA LEU A 137 11.40 -17.69 -16.70
C LEU A 137 11.17 -16.42 -15.86
N TYR A 138 10.14 -16.41 -15.02
CA TYR A 138 9.93 -15.32 -14.07
C TYR A 138 11.05 -15.25 -13.02
N ALA A 139 11.46 -16.40 -12.48
CA ALA A 139 12.59 -16.47 -11.55
C ALA A 139 13.88 -15.90 -12.16
N GLU A 140 14.19 -16.24 -13.42
CA GLU A 140 15.35 -15.70 -14.16
C GLU A 140 15.27 -14.18 -14.34
N LYS A 141 14.07 -13.61 -14.54
CA LYS A 141 13.90 -12.15 -14.62
C LYS A 141 14.02 -11.45 -13.27
N ILE A 142 13.51 -12.07 -12.21
CA ILE A 142 13.68 -11.55 -10.84
C ILE A 142 15.17 -11.54 -10.46
N ASP A 143 15.95 -12.54 -10.90
CA ASP A 143 17.40 -12.60 -10.64
C ASP A 143 18.16 -11.40 -11.23
N GLN A 144 17.68 -10.83 -12.33
CA GLN A 144 18.28 -9.60 -12.91
C GLN A 144 18.05 -8.36 -12.03
N LEU A 145 17.11 -8.43 -11.10
CA LEU A 145 16.72 -7.37 -10.17
C LEU A 145 17.19 -7.66 -8.73
N ALA A 146 18.06 -8.66 -8.52
CA ALA A 146 18.54 -9.07 -7.19
C ALA A 146 19.27 -7.96 -6.41
N HIS A 147 19.71 -6.89 -7.08
CA HIS A 147 20.33 -5.72 -6.47
C HIS A 147 19.32 -4.71 -5.92
N CYS A 148 18.01 -4.90 -6.15
CA CYS A 148 16.97 -3.98 -5.71
C CYS A 148 16.45 -4.33 -4.31
N ASP A 149 16.16 -3.31 -3.50
CA ASP A 149 15.48 -3.47 -2.20
C ASP A 149 14.02 -3.90 -2.35
N ILE A 150 13.37 -3.43 -3.41
CA ILE A 150 11.97 -3.70 -3.72
C ILE A 150 11.86 -4.11 -5.20
N ILE A 151 11.22 -5.23 -5.45
CA ILE A 151 10.94 -5.75 -6.80
C ILE A 151 9.43 -5.77 -7.01
N LEU A 152 8.96 -5.09 -8.06
CA LEU A 152 7.55 -5.00 -8.44
C LEU A 152 7.29 -5.80 -9.72
N LEU A 153 6.43 -6.80 -9.62
CA LEU A 153 6.02 -7.65 -10.74
C LEU A 153 4.67 -7.19 -11.31
N PRO A 154 4.37 -7.55 -12.57
CA PRO A 154 3.10 -7.22 -13.21
C PRO A 154 1.86 -7.76 -12.49
N GLU A 155 0.71 -7.20 -12.89
CA GLU A 155 -0.60 -7.81 -12.66
C GLU A 155 -0.66 -9.22 -13.25
N PHE A 156 -1.32 -10.15 -12.54
CA PHE A 156 -1.46 -11.55 -12.96
C PHE A 156 -0.13 -12.24 -13.35
N ALA A 157 0.95 -11.94 -12.64
CA ALA A 157 2.29 -12.41 -12.97
C ALA A 157 2.44 -13.95 -12.94
N ASN A 158 1.54 -14.69 -12.29
CA ASN A 158 1.54 -16.15 -12.30
C ASN A 158 0.97 -16.77 -13.59
N ILE A 159 0.45 -15.97 -14.52
CA ILE A 159 -0.08 -16.45 -15.80
C ILE A 159 0.54 -15.68 -16.97
N ALA A 160 0.70 -16.34 -18.11
CA ALA A 160 1.32 -15.75 -19.30
C ALA A 160 0.41 -14.76 -20.03
N SER A 161 -0.88 -15.07 -20.04
CA SER A 161 -1.92 -14.31 -20.71
C SER A 161 -3.30 -14.73 -20.24
N ALA A 162 -4.26 -13.81 -20.25
CA ALA A 162 -5.67 -14.19 -20.29
C ALA A 162 -5.91 -15.19 -21.44
N PRO A 163 -6.76 -16.20 -21.26
CA PRO A 163 -6.91 -17.28 -22.23
C PRO A 163 -7.25 -16.76 -23.62
N GLN A 164 -6.48 -17.19 -24.63
CA GLN A 164 -6.72 -16.81 -26.03
C GLN A 164 -7.83 -17.65 -26.69
N LYS A 165 -8.17 -18.80 -26.09
CA LYS A 165 -9.24 -19.69 -26.56
C LYS A 165 -10.52 -19.41 -25.78
N ARG A 166 -11.63 -19.19 -26.49
CA ARG A 166 -12.98 -19.20 -25.89
C ARG A 166 -13.18 -20.54 -25.17
N GLY A 167 -13.54 -20.48 -23.89
CA GLY A 167 -13.85 -21.66 -23.07
C GLY A 167 -12.76 -22.14 -22.11
N GLN A 168 -11.52 -21.65 -22.21
CA GLN A 168 -10.53 -21.89 -21.16
C GLN A 168 -10.83 -20.96 -19.99
N SER A 169 -11.22 -21.53 -18.85
CA SER A 169 -11.57 -20.76 -17.67
C SER A 169 -10.30 -20.24 -17.00
N LEU A 170 -10.31 -18.97 -16.57
CA LEU A 170 -9.27 -18.42 -15.68
C LEU A 170 -9.06 -19.28 -14.43
N TRP A 171 -10.09 -20.05 -14.05
CA TRP A 171 -10.03 -21.05 -12.99
C TRP A 171 -8.86 -22.03 -13.11
N GLU A 172 -8.55 -22.52 -14.32
CA GLU A 172 -7.49 -23.50 -14.53
C GLU A 172 -6.09 -22.91 -14.37
N LEU A 173 -5.98 -21.59 -14.48
CA LEU A 173 -4.72 -20.84 -14.38
C LEU A 173 -4.54 -20.19 -13.00
N ALA A 174 -5.62 -20.12 -12.22
CA ALA A 174 -5.60 -19.53 -10.89
C ALA A 174 -4.86 -20.42 -9.89
N GLU A 175 -4.16 -19.81 -8.95
CA GLU A 175 -3.43 -20.54 -7.90
C GLU A 175 -3.96 -20.15 -6.52
N LYS A 176 -4.02 -21.12 -5.60
CA LYS A 176 -4.23 -20.82 -4.18
C LYS A 176 -3.03 -20.03 -3.64
N ILE A 177 -3.24 -19.26 -2.57
CA ILE A 177 -2.16 -18.59 -1.85
C ILE A 177 -1.96 -19.30 -0.49
N PRO A 178 -0.79 -19.89 -0.21
CA PRO A 178 0.38 -20.03 -1.08
C PRO A 178 0.24 -21.16 -2.12
N GLY A 179 0.74 -20.92 -3.34
CA GLY A 179 0.83 -21.87 -4.46
C GLY A 179 2.25 -21.97 -5.04
N PRO A 180 2.48 -22.73 -6.12
CA PRO A 180 3.79 -22.85 -6.77
C PRO A 180 4.49 -21.51 -7.08
N PHE A 181 3.77 -20.54 -7.67
CA PHE A 181 4.34 -19.24 -8.00
C PHE A 181 4.73 -18.46 -6.72
N CYS A 182 3.86 -18.50 -5.70
CA CYS A 182 4.13 -17.93 -4.37
C CYS A 182 5.39 -18.50 -3.71
N LYS A 183 5.62 -19.81 -3.82
CA LYS A 183 6.83 -20.46 -3.27
C LYS A 183 8.10 -19.96 -3.96
N MET A 184 8.05 -19.79 -5.29
CA MET A 184 9.17 -19.18 -6.03
C MET A 184 9.43 -17.75 -5.55
N LEU A 185 8.40 -16.91 -5.43
CA LEU A 185 8.54 -15.53 -4.95
C LEU A 185 9.12 -15.47 -3.53
N SER A 186 8.60 -16.30 -2.62
CA SER A 186 9.11 -16.44 -1.25
C SER A 186 10.60 -16.79 -1.24
N HIS A 187 11.01 -17.78 -2.04
CA HIS A 187 12.41 -18.18 -2.15
C HIS A 187 13.30 -17.08 -2.75
N LYS A 188 12.85 -16.39 -3.81
CA LYS A 188 13.62 -15.29 -4.40
C LYS A 188 13.73 -14.08 -3.47
N ALA A 189 12.67 -13.75 -2.74
CA ALA A 189 12.67 -12.64 -1.78
C ALA A 189 13.70 -12.85 -0.67
N SER A 190 13.78 -14.06 -0.11
CA SER A 190 14.77 -14.40 0.90
C SER A 190 16.19 -14.50 0.35
N THR A 191 16.35 -15.09 -0.85
CA THR A 191 17.66 -15.23 -1.50
C THR A 191 18.28 -13.87 -1.83
N HIS A 192 17.48 -12.93 -2.32
CA HIS A 192 17.96 -11.61 -2.74
C HIS A 192 17.92 -10.55 -1.64
N ASN A 193 17.40 -10.91 -0.45
CA ASN A 193 17.16 -9.96 0.65
C ASN A 193 16.32 -8.75 0.18
N SER A 194 15.32 -9.03 -0.66
CA SER A 194 14.44 -8.03 -1.29
C SER A 194 12.99 -8.19 -0.84
N TYR A 195 12.24 -7.09 -0.83
CA TYR A 195 10.78 -7.16 -0.83
C TYR A 195 10.29 -7.46 -2.24
N ILE A 196 9.34 -8.38 -2.40
CA ILE A 196 8.78 -8.72 -3.71
C ILE A 196 7.26 -8.56 -3.68
N CYS A 197 6.76 -7.65 -4.50
CA CYS A 197 5.33 -7.43 -4.70
C CYS A 197 4.91 -7.99 -6.07
N SER A 198 3.83 -8.76 -6.12
CA SER A 198 3.34 -9.35 -7.37
C SER A 198 1.82 -9.33 -7.45
N GLY A 199 1.30 -9.07 -8.65
CA GLY A 199 -0.06 -9.46 -8.99
C GLY A 199 -0.16 -10.99 -9.15
N LEU A 200 -1.30 -11.54 -8.77
CA LEU A 200 -1.57 -12.97 -8.80
C LEU A 200 -3.05 -13.21 -9.08
N LEU A 201 -3.35 -14.12 -10.02
CA LEU A 201 -4.67 -14.67 -10.23
C LEU A 201 -4.92 -15.72 -9.15
N GLU A 202 -5.64 -15.31 -8.12
CA GLU A 202 -5.85 -16.09 -6.91
C GLU A 202 -7.10 -16.96 -7.05
N GLN A 203 -6.97 -18.22 -6.64
CA GLN A 203 -8.10 -19.11 -6.37
C GLN A 203 -8.35 -19.20 -4.85
N ASP A 204 -9.57 -18.91 -4.41
CA ASP A 204 -10.00 -19.13 -3.01
C ASP A 204 -11.46 -19.57 -2.94
N GLY A 205 -11.69 -20.73 -2.33
CA GLY A 205 -12.99 -21.41 -2.34
C GLY A 205 -13.43 -21.72 -3.76
N ASN A 206 -14.60 -21.20 -4.15
CA ASN A 206 -15.21 -21.33 -5.47
C ASN A 206 -15.04 -20.07 -6.34
N TYR A 207 -14.11 -19.17 -5.96
CA TYR A 207 -13.95 -17.87 -6.57
C TYR A 207 -12.52 -17.62 -7.04
N ILE A 208 -12.40 -16.75 -8.06
CA ILE A 208 -11.14 -16.21 -8.51
C ILE A 208 -11.07 -14.70 -8.23
N PHE A 209 -9.89 -14.25 -7.84
CA PHE A 209 -9.63 -12.87 -7.47
C PHE A 209 -8.36 -12.36 -8.14
N ASN A 210 -8.35 -11.06 -8.43
CA ASN A 210 -7.11 -10.35 -8.73
C ASN A 210 -6.49 -9.88 -7.41
N SER A 211 -5.32 -10.42 -7.07
CA SER A 211 -4.66 -10.17 -5.80
C SER A 211 -3.25 -9.63 -5.98
N ALA A 212 -2.90 -8.58 -5.24
CA ALA A 212 -1.53 -8.18 -5.01
C ALA A 212 -1.01 -8.87 -3.74
N ILE A 213 0.15 -9.51 -3.82
CA ILE A 213 0.83 -10.15 -2.68
C ILE A 213 2.20 -9.52 -2.45
N LEU A 214 2.65 -9.48 -1.20
CA LEU A 214 3.92 -8.90 -0.78
C LEU A 214 4.68 -9.86 0.12
N TYR A 215 5.91 -10.18 -0.27
CA TYR A 215 6.87 -10.93 0.52
C TYR A 215 7.91 -10.00 1.14
N ASN A 216 8.30 -10.29 2.39
CA ASN A 216 9.44 -9.64 3.03
C ASN A 216 10.77 -10.31 2.64
N ARG A 217 11.87 -9.73 3.13
CA ARG A 217 13.24 -10.20 2.93
C ARG A 217 13.55 -11.56 3.59
N GLN A 218 12.65 -12.08 4.42
CA GLN A 218 12.74 -13.42 5.00
C GLN A 218 11.97 -14.45 4.16
N GLY A 219 11.33 -14.00 3.07
CA GLY A 219 10.47 -14.84 2.24
C GLY A 219 9.08 -15.07 2.83
N GLU A 220 8.69 -14.33 3.87
CA GLU A 220 7.38 -14.46 4.51
C GLU A 220 6.35 -13.62 3.77
N LEU A 221 5.16 -14.18 3.55
CA LEU A 221 4.02 -13.45 2.99
C LEU A 221 3.49 -12.46 4.03
N ILE A 222 3.88 -11.20 3.91
CA ILE A 222 3.46 -10.14 4.82
C ILE A 222 2.23 -9.38 4.29
N GLY A 223 1.92 -9.47 2.99
CA GLY A 223 0.74 -8.80 2.45
C GLY A 223 0.00 -9.52 1.33
N LYS A 224 -1.31 -9.28 1.27
CA LYS A 224 -2.27 -9.81 0.31
C LYS A 224 -3.51 -8.91 0.21
N GLN A 225 -3.68 -8.23 -0.90
CA GLN A 225 -4.82 -7.35 -1.16
C GLN A 225 -5.53 -7.76 -2.45
N ARG A 226 -6.84 -8.03 -2.35
CA ARG A 226 -7.71 -8.23 -3.51
C ARG A 226 -8.14 -6.89 -4.10
N LYS A 227 -8.15 -6.81 -5.43
CA LYS A 227 -8.62 -5.67 -6.21
C LYS A 227 -10.07 -5.35 -5.86
N VAL A 228 -10.34 -4.08 -5.59
CA VAL A 228 -11.67 -3.60 -5.16
C VAL A 228 -12.56 -3.32 -6.37
N HIS A 229 -11.99 -2.78 -7.43
CA HIS A 229 -12.67 -2.44 -8.68
C HIS A 229 -11.99 -3.20 -9.82
N PRO A 230 -12.40 -4.44 -10.11
CA PRO A 230 -12.02 -5.09 -11.36
C PRO A 230 -12.45 -4.24 -12.54
N TYR A 231 -11.65 -4.23 -13.59
CA TYR A 231 -11.98 -3.51 -14.81
C TYR A 231 -12.63 -4.46 -15.82
N TRP A 232 -13.38 -3.93 -16.77
CA TRP A 232 -13.87 -4.73 -17.89
C TRP A 232 -12.69 -5.18 -18.78
N PRO A 233 -12.44 -6.48 -19.04
CA PRO A 233 -13.40 -7.59 -19.01
C PRO A 233 -13.19 -8.63 -17.88
N GLU A 234 -12.52 -8.27 -16.79
CA GLU A 234 -12.21 -9.20 -15.67
C GLU A 234 -13.48 -9.83 -15.07
N GLU A 235 -14.54 -9.04 -14.86
CA GLU A 235 -15.81 -9.52 -14.29
C GLU A 235 -16.49 -10.58 -15.18
N PRO A 236 -16.69 -10.36 -16.50
CA PRO A 236 -17.14 -11.41 -17.41
C PRO A 236 -16.30 -12.68 -17.42
N GLN A 237 -15.01 -12.58 -17.06
CA GLN A 237 -14.11 -13.73 -17.00
C GLN A 237 -14.17 -14.47 -15.65
N GLY A 238 -15.05 -14.04 -14.74
CA GLY A 238 -15.32 -14.68 -13.46
C GLY A 238 -14.55 -14.09 -12.27
N ILE A 239 -13.76 -13.03 -12.49
CA ILE A 239 -13.03 -12.34 -11.41
C ILE A 239 -14.00 -11.48 -10.62
N ILE A 240 -14.13 -11.76 -9.33
CA ILE A 240 -15.07 -11.07 -8.46
C ILE A 240 -14.39 -10.06 -7.53
N THR A 241 -15.18 -9.08 -7.07
CA THR A 241 -14.77 -8.08 -6.09
C THR A 241 -14.83 -8.63 -4.65
N ARG A 242 -14.29 -7.86 -3.69
CA ARG A 242 -14.07 -8.24 -2.27
C ARG A 242 -15.34 -8.51 -1.45
N ARG A 243 -15.21 -9.36 -0.41
CA ARG A 243 -15.80 -9.22 0.95
C ARG A 243 -14.68 -8.72 1.92
N PRO A 244 -14.96 -8.01 3.05
CA PRO A 244 -14.37 -6.71 3.43
C PRO A 244 -12.84 -6.65 3.70
N ILE A 245 -12.35 -5.40 3.79
CA ILE A 245 -11.00 -4.89 3.56
C ILE A 245 -9.97 -5.25 4.67
N ARG A 246 -8.74 -5.63 4.27
CA ARG A 246 -7.48 -5.32 4.97
C ARG A 246 -6.63 -4.45 4.03
N ARG A 247 -6.25 -3.24 4.45
CA ARG A 247 -5.26 -2.38 3.74
C ARG A 247 -3.86 -2.69 4.29
N PHE A 248 -2.83 -2.56 3.45
CA PHE A 248 -1.44 -2.64 3.89
C PHE A 248 -0.87 -1.25 4.07
N TYR A 249 -0.24 -1.01 5.21
CA TYR A 249 0.71 0.08 5.38
C TYR A 249 2.08 -0.55 5.60
N TYR A 250 3.00 -0.30 4.68
CA TYR A 250 4.42 -0.59 4.86
C TYR A 250 5.22 0.68 4.69
N ARG A 251 6.25 0.81 5.50
CA ARG A 251 7.12 1.98 5.57
C ARG A 251 8.06 1.97 4.37
N PHE A 252 7.59 2.36 3.19
CA PHE A 252 8.45 2.63 2.02
C PHE A 252 8.36 4.10 1.67
N TRP A 253 9.48 4.81 1.84
CA TRP A 253 9.61 6.17 1.34
C TRP A 253 10.15 6.08 -0.08
N CYS A 254 9.40 6.62 -1.03
CA CYS A 254 9.91 7.00 -2.32
C CYS A 254 9.38 8.42 -2.57
N SER A 255 10.23 9.43 -2.31
CA SER A 255 9.93 10.79 -2.75
C SER A 255 10.74 11.07 -4.02
N ARG A 256 10.09 11.74 -4.96
CA ARG A 256 10.56 12.22 -6.28
C ARG A 256 10.45 11.22 -7.44
N TYR A 257 9.28 11.24 -8.08
CA TYR A 257 9.23 11.31 -9.53
C TYR A 257 9.19 12.80 -9.92
N HIS A 258 10.21 13.27 -10.63
CA HIS A 258 10.16 14.45 -11.47
C HIS A 258 10.87 14.10 -12.79
N ASP A 259 10.14 14.33 -13.88
CA ASP A 259 10.57 14.59 -15.25
C ASP A 259 11.53 13.62 -15.95
N LEU A 260 10.96 12.67 -16.71
CA LEU A 260 11.52 12.23 -18.00
C LEU A 260 10.39 11.83 -18.96
N LEU A 261 9.76 12.84 -19.56
CA LEU A 261 9.13 12.74 -20.88
C LEU A 261 9.66 13.88 -21.76
N ARG A 262 10.76 13.61 -22.45
CA ARG A 262 11.07 14.13 -23.77
C ARG A 262 11.60 12.98 -24.61
#